data_AF-A0A9E0JJ39-F1
#
_entry.id   AF-A0A9E0JJ39-F1
#
_cell.length_a   1.000
_cell.length_b   1.000
_cell.length_c   1.000
_cell.angle_alpha   90.00
_cell.angle_beta   90.00
_cell.angle_gamma   90.00
#
_symmetry.space_group_name_H-M   'P 1'
#
loop_
_entity.id
_entity.type
_entity.pdbx_description
1 polymer ?
#
loop_
_entity_poly.entity_id
_entity_poly.type
_entity_poly.pdbx_seq_one_letter_code
_entity_poly.pdbx_strand_id
1 'polypeptide(L)'
;PNSTEMAMHCGHERAGLRGLVVAGVAFIFPAVLITSLFAWLYVTYGQLPEAEPFIYGIKPAVVAIIASAVITLGKKALKTKELYVLGTLCVVLSLVGVNEILALFLTGVLALLLYLFRQRGSGVFPVLLMPLTTGGVTADSLRVFLIFLKVGALLYGSGYVLFAFLDAELVATGLMSRTELMDAVAVGQFTPGPVLSTATFVGWILQGPEGALLATIGIFLPSFLLVALLNPLIPRMRKWKPVSAFLDGVNVGSVAVILAVCLQMGFEAVTDWRTTLIFLLGLLVVFFFKKVNSAWLVIGGSALGLLLFPY
;
A
#
# COMPACT_ATOMS: atom_id res chain seq x y z
N PRO A 1 1.25 -1.27 3.69
CA PRO A 1 2.19 -1.64 4.79
C PRO A 1 3.43 -0.75 4.81
N ASN A 2 4.00 -0.46 3.65
CA ASN A 2 5.30 0.19 3.50
C ASN A 2 5.44 1.56 4.19
N SER A 3 4.39 2.41 4.20
CA SER A 3 4.41 3.70 4.91
C SER A 3 4.47 3.53 6.44
N THR A 4 3.67 2.58 6.96
CA THR A 4 3.64 2.18 8.36
C THR A 4 4.99 1.58 8.79
N GLU A 5 5.57 0.72 7.95
CA GLU A 5 6.89 0.12 8.17
C GLU A 5 8.00 1.18 8.20
N MET A 6 7.92 2.19 7.33
CA MET A 6 8.86 3.31 7.33
C MET A 6 8.74 4.15 8.60
N ALA A 7 7.52 4.42 9.08
CA ALA A 7 7.30 5.12 10.34
C ALA A 7 7.86 4.33 11.54
N MET A 8 7.61 3.02 11.58
CA MET A 8 8.17 2.08 12.56
C MET A 8 9.69 2.06 12.54
N HIS A 9 10.30 2.02 11.36
CA HIS A 9 11.75 2.04 11.19
C HIS A 9 12.36 3.37 11.67
N CYS A 10 11.78 4.51 11.30
CA CYS A 10 12.17 5.82 11.85
C CYS A 10 12.09 5.86 13.39
N GLY A 11 11.01 5.32 13.95
CA GLY A 11 10.85 5.19 15.40
C GLY A 11 11.94 4.31 16.02
N HIS A 12 12.25 3.20 15.39
CA HIS A 12 13.31 2.29 15.82
C HIS A 12 14.69 2.95 15.82
N GLU A 13 15.03 3.71 14.76
CA GLU A 13 16.30 4.45 14.71
C GLU A 13 16.41 5.49 15.83
N ARG A 14 15.28 6.06 16.27
CA ARG A 14 15.27 7.10 17.31
C ARG A 14 15.30 6.55 18.74
N ALA A 15 14.59 5.44 19.02
CA ALA A 15 14.44 4.93 20.40
C ALA A 15 14.35 3.39 20.49
N GLY A 16 14.93 2.68 19.53
CA GLY A 16 14.94 1.20 19.47
C GLY A 16 13.54 0.61 19.41
N LEU A 17 13.35 -0.59 19.97
CA LEU A 17 12.06 -1.30 19.95
C LEU A 17 10.90 -0.48 20.53
N ARG A 18 11.15 0.35 21.56
CA ARG A 18 10.12 1.22 22.13
C ARG A 18 9.70 2.31 21.15
N GLY A 19 10.66 2.92 20.46
CA GLY A 19 10.39 3.90 19.41
C GLY A 19 9.62 3.29 18.22
N LEU A 20 9.95 2.05 17.85
CA LEU A 20 9.23 1.29 16.83
C LEU A 20 7.74 1.14 17.20
N VAL A 21 7.47 0.66 18.42
CA VAL A 21 6.10 0.44 18.89
C VAL A 21 5.32 1.74 18.96
N VAL A 22 5.90 2.77 19.58
CA VAL A 22 5.24 4.08 19.73
C VAL A 22 4.97 4.73 18.37
N ALA A 23 5.93 4.73 17.45
CA ALA A 23 5.74 5.30 16.12
C ALA A 23 4.69 4.54 15.30
N GLY A 24 4.73 3.19 15.35
CA GLY A 24 3.74 2.34 14.69
C GLY A 24 2.33 2.60 15.22
N VAL A 25 2.14 2.56 16.54
CA VAL A 25 0.84 2.79 17.17
C VAL A 25 0.35 4.22 16.91
N ALA A 26 1.19 5.24 17.06
CA ALA A 26 0.80 6.63 16.82
C ALA A 26 0.43 6.90 15.35
N PHE A 27 0.99 6.16 14.41
CA PHE A 27 0.65 6.26 12.99
C PHE A 27 -0.67 5.52 12.65
N ILE A 28 -0.93 4.38 13.28
CA ILE A 28 -2.10 3.52 13.01
C ILE A 28 -3.35 4.01 13.77
N PHE A 29 -3.19 4.40 15.03
CA PHE A 29 -4.29 4.64 15.96
C PHE A 29 -5.29 5.72 15.49
N PRO A 30 -4.86 6.90 15.00
CA PRO A 30 -5.80 7.92 14.52
C PRO A 30 -6.63 7.42 13.33
N ALA A 31 -6.01 6.69 12.40
CA ALA A 31 -6.68 6.13 11.23
C ALA A 31 -7.74 5.09 11.63
N VAL A 32 -7.39 4.21 12.57
CA VAL A 32 -8.28 3.18 13.13
C VAL A 32 -9.48 3.80 13.82
N LEU A 33 -9.30 4.86 14.61
CA LEU A 33 -10.41 5.56 15.26
C LEU A 33 -11.38 6.17 14.25
N ILE A 34 -10.86 6.88 13.25
CA ILE A 34 -11.68 7.54 12.23
C ILE A 34 -12.42 6.50 11.38
N THR A 35 -11.74 5.44 10.92
CA THR A 35 -12.38 4.37 10.15
C THR A 35 -13.42 3.60 10.96
N SER A 36 -13.17 3.34 12.25
CA SER A 36 -14.14 2.69 13.14
C SER A 36 -15.39 3.54 13.34
N LEU A 37 -15.23 4.87 13.46
CA LEU A 37 -16.37 5.79 13.53
C LEU A 37 -17.21 5.74 12.26
N PHE A 38 -16.58 5.73 11.07
CA PHE A 38 -17.30 5.59 9.81
C PHE A 38 -18.00 4.24 9.68
N ALA A 39 -17.36 3.15 10.12
CA ALA A 39 -17.99 1.84 10.11
C ALA A 39 -19.21 1.77 11.03
N TRP A 40 -19.11 2.37 12.22
CA TRP A 40 -20.23 2.49 13.14
C TRP A 40 -21.39 3.29 12.53
N LEU A 41 -21.11 4.44 11.91
CA LEU A 41 -22.12 5.25 11.23
C LEU A 41 -22.80 4.47 10.10
N TYR A 42 -22.02 3.72 9.30
CA TYR A 42 -22.52 2.91 8.20
C TYR A 42 -23.53 1.85 8.67
N VAL A 43 -23.17 1.07 9.69
CA VAL A 43 -24.02 0.01 10.24
C VAL A 43 -25.27 0.59 10.92
N THR A 44 -25.16 1.77 11.53
CA THR A 44 -26.26 2.37 12.32
C THR A 44 -27.29 3.08 11.43
N TYR A 45 -26.85 3.81 10.40
CA TYR A 45 -27.73 4.70 9.63
C TYR A 45 -28.06 4.22 8.22
N GLY A 46 -27.37 3.18 7.72
CA GLY A 46 -27.68 2.55 6.43
C GLY A 46 -27.41 3.47 5.24
N GLN A 47 -26.29 3.21 4.55
CA GLN A 47 -25.63 4.03 3.53
C GLN A 47 -24.68 5.09 4.10
N LEU A 48 -23.50 5.19 3.49
CA LEU A 48 -22.62 6.33 3.68
C LEU A 48 -23.36 7.60 3.21
N PRO A 49 -23.21 8.76 3.89
CA PRO A 49 -23.65 10.03 3.32
C PRO A 49 -23.11 10.13 1.89
N GLU A 50 -23.84 10.76 0.94
CA GLU A 50 -23.45 10.95 -0.47
C GLU A 50 -22.01 11.48 -0.60
N ALA A 51 -21.05 10.57 -0.48
CA ALA A 51 -19.62 10.84 -0.46
C ALA A 51 -19.07 10.73 -1.87
N GLU A 52 -19.90 10.34 -2.84
CA GLU A 52 -19.55 10.24 -4.25
C GLU A 52 -18.92 11.56 -4.77
N PRO A 53 -19.48 12.76 -4.48
CA PRO A 53 -18.85 14.02 -4.87
C PRO A 53 -17.53 14.31 -4.15
N PHE A 54 -17.37 13.85 -2.89
CA PHE A 54 -16.13 13.98 -2.14
C PHE A 54 -15.04 13.08 -2.74
N ILE A 55 -15.36 11.79 -2.94
CA ILE A 55 -14.47 10.76 -3.48
C ILE A 55 -14.06 11.10 -4.91
N TYR A 56 -14.97 11.68 -5.70
CA TYR A 56 -14.72 12.16 -7.06
C TYR A 56 -13.54 13.14 -7.13
N GLY A 57 -13.41 14.04 -6.15
CA GLY A 57 -12.29 14.97 -6.07
C GLY A 57 -11.03 14.42 -5.41
N ILE A 58 -11.19 13.49 -4.46
CA ILE A 58 -10.08 12.87 -3.73
C ILE A 58 -9.24 11.98 -4.63
N LYS A 59 -9.88 11.13 -5.45
CA LYS A 59 -9.19 10.17 -6.34
C LYS A 59 -8.11 10.86 -7.20
N PRO A 60 -8.40 11.88 -8.03
CA PRO A 60 -7.39 12.54 -8.85
C PRO A 60 -6.33 13.28 -8.02
N ALA A 61 -6.70 13.85 -6.86
CA ALA A 61 -5.75 14.50 -5.96
C ALA A 61 -4.73 13.50 -5.35
N VAL A 62 -5.19 12.31 -4.95
CA VAL A 62 -4.33 11.23 -4.45
C VAL A 62 -3.41 10.73 -5.55
N VAL A 63 -3.90 10.56 -6.78
CA VAL A 63 -3.04 10.18 -7.92
C VAL A 63 -1.94 11.21 -8.16
N ALA A 64 -2.24 12.52 -8.05
CA ALA A 64 -1.22 13.56 -8.17
C ALA A 64 -0.13 13.47 -7.07
N ILE A 65 -0.52 13.17 -5.83
CA ILE A 65 0.41 12.95 -4.72
C ILE A 65 1.31 11.74 -5.00
N ILE A 66 0.71 10.61 -5.40
CA ILE A 66 1.45 9.38 -5.71
C ILE A 66 2.42 9.62 -6.88
N ALA A 67 1.98 10.29 -7.95
CA ALA A 67 2.82 10.64 -9.08
C ALA A 67 4.05 11.47 -8.66
N SER A 68 3.86 12.43 -7.75
CA SER A 68 4.98 13.22 -7.21
C SER A 68 5.96 12.38 -6.38
N ALA A 69 5.45 11.40 -5.63
CA ALA A 69 6.26 10.48 -4.85
C ALA A 69 7.07 9.54 -5.77
N VAL A 70 6.46 9.03 -6.83
CA VAL A 70 7.14 8.22 -7.86
C VAL A 70 8.29 9.00 -8.48
N ILE A 71 8.08 10.26 -8.84
CA ILE A 71 9.14 11.10 -9.44
C ILE A 71 10.29 11.32 -8.45
N THR A 72 9.96 11.58 -7.18
CA THR A 72 10.95 11.84 -6.13
C THR A 72 11.74 10.58 -5.75
N LEU A 73 11.07 9.43 -5.66
CA LEU A 73 11.67 8.13 -5.35
C LEU A 73 12.45 7.57 -6.54
N GLY A 74 11.90 7.70 -7.75
CA GLY A 74 12.53 7.26 -9.00
C GLY A 74 13.89 7.90 -9.23
N LYS A 75 14.02 9.21 -8.98
CA LYS A 75 15.33 9.90 -9.04
C LYS A 75 16.37 9.33 -8.07
N LYS A 76 15.94 8.76 -6.93
CA LYS A 76 16.85 8.16 -5.93
C LYS A 76 17.15 6.69 -6.23
N ALA A 77 16.21 5.96 -6.82
CA ALA A 77 16.31 4.54 -7.10
C ALA A 77 17.04 4.24 -8.43
N LEU A 78 16.75 5.02 -9.48
CA LEU A 78 17.22 4.77 -10.84
C LEU A 78 18.60 5.42 -11.07
N LYS A 79 19.65 4.77 -10.55
CA LYS A 79 21.03 5.31 -10.58
C LYS A 79 21.84 4.89 -11.80
N THR A 80 21.54 3.75 -12.41
CA THR A 80 22.31 3.18 -13.53
C THR A 80 21.40 2.81 -14.68
N LYS A 81 21.95 2.74 -15.91
CA LYS A 81 21.20 2.35 -17.11
C LYS A 81 20.55 0.97 -16.97
N GLU A 82 21.21 0.03 -16.29
CA GLU A 82 20.69 -1.31 -16.00
C GLU A 82 19.44 -1.26 -15.11
N LEU A 83 19.46 -0.45 -14.06
CA LEU A 83 18.31 -0.26 -13.18
C LEU A 83 17.14 0.41 -13.92
N TYR A 84 17.41 1.31 -14.87
CA TYR A 84 16.36 1.85 -15.74
C TYR A 84 15.67 0.76 -16.56
N VAL A 85 16.44 -0.14 -17.19
CA VAL A 85 15.88 -1.25 -17.99
C VAL A 85 15.09 -2.24 -17.14
N LEU A 86 15.58 -2.58 -15.94
CA LEU A 86 14.84 -3.46 -15.02
C LEU A 86 13.57 -2.80 -14.50
N GLY A 87 13.62 -1.50 -14.20
CA GLY A 87 12.46 -0.73 -13.78
C GLY A 87 11.38 -0.68 -14.86
N THR A 88 11.74 -0.40 -16.11
CA THR A 88 10.76 -0.37 -17.22
C THR A 88 10.16 -1.75 -17.47
N LEU A 89 10.97 -2.82 -17.44
CA LEU A 89 10.48 -4.19 -17.55
C LEU A 89 9.44 -4.50 -16.45
N CYS A 90 9.71 -4.09 -15.21
CA CYS A 90 8.82 -4.30 -14.08
C CYS A 90 7.49 -3.55 -14.23
N VAL A 91 7.51 -2.31 -14.71
CA VAL A 91 6.29 -1.57 -15.03
C VAL A 91 5.47 -2.34 -16.07
N VAL A 92 6.09 -2.80 -17.16
CA VAL A 92 5.40 -3.56 -18.21
C VAL A 92 4.79 -4.84 -17.66
N LEU A 93 5.55 -5.63 -16.89
CA LEU A 93 5.04 -6.87 -16.27
C LEU A 93 3.85 -6.60 -15.34
N SER A 94 3.93 -5.55 -14.52
CA SER A 94 2.86 -5.16 -13.61
C SER A 94 1.60 -4.71 -14.38
N LEU A 95 1.77 -3.99 -15.49
CA LEU A 95 0.64 -3.55 -16.33
C LEU A 95 -0.02 -4.70 -17.11
N VAL A 96 0.73 -5.77 -17.43
CA VAL A 96 0.22 -6.99 -18.07
C VAL A 96 -0.55 -7.88 -17.07
N GLY A 97 -0.59 -7.51 -15.78
CA GLY A 97 -1.35 -8.21 -14.75
C GLY A 97 -0.57 -9.34 -14.07
N VAL A 98 0.77 -9.35 -14.20
CA VAL A 98 1.61 -10.20 -13.36
C VAL A 98 1.53 -9.70 -11.92
N ASN A 99 1.38 -10.62 -10.95
CA ASN A 99 1.35 -10.28 -9.53
C ASN A 99 2.54 -9.38 -9.14
N GLU A 100 2.25 -8.27 -8.47
CA GLU A 100 3.20 -7.21 -8.15
C GLU A 100 4.34 -7.69 -7.26
N ILE A 101 4.06 -8.65 -6.36
CA ILE A 101 5.06 -9.30 -5.51
C ILE A 101 6.05 -10.08 -6.38
N LEU A 102 5.53 -10.85 -7.34
CA LEU A 102 6.35 -11.62 -8.28
C LEU A 102 7.15 -10.68 -9.18
N ALA A 103 6.54 -9.63 -9.73
CA ALA A 103 7.22 -8.64 -10.57
C ALA A 103 8.38 -7.97 -9.81
N LEU A 104 8.17 -7.60 -8.55
CA LEU A 104 9.20 -7.05 -7.67
C LEU A 104 10.32 -8.06 -7.36
N PHE A 105 9.97 -9.29 -6.99
CA PHE A 105 10.96 -10.31 -6.70
C PHE A 105 11.79 -10.64 -7.95
N LEU A 106 11.14 -10.71 -9.12
CA LEU A 106 11.80 -10.90 -10.41
C LEU A 106 12.78 -9.77 -10.71
N THR A 107 12.44 -8.51 -10.44
CA THR A 107 13.42 -7.41 -10.59
C THR A 107 14.63 -7.56 -9.67
N GLY A 108 14.43 -8.00 -8.42
CA GLY A 108 15.54 -8.28 -7.51
C GLY A 108 16.43 -9.41 -8.01
N VAL A 109 15.81 -10.52 -8.45
CA VAL A 109 16.52 -11.69 -8.98
C VAL A 109 17.25 -11.35 -10.28
N LEU A 110 16.63 -10.61 -11.21
CA LEU A 110 17.27 -10.19 -12.45
C LEU A 110 18.44 -9.23 -12.20
N ALA A 111 18.33 -8.31 -11.24
CA ALA A 111 19.46 -7.46 -10.83
C ALA A 111 20.62 -8.28 -10.26
N LEU A 112 20.32 -9.30 -9.45
CA LEU A 112 21.31 -10.24 -8.92
C LEU A 112 21.96 -11.06 -10.04
N LEU A 113 21.17 -11.61 -10.97
CA LEU A 113 21.68 -12.38 -12.10
C LEU A 113 22.57 -11.52 -13.02
N LEU A 114 22.18 -10.29 -13.34
CA LEU A 114 23.01 -9.37 -14.12
C LEU A 114 24.34 -9.04 -13.42
N TYR A 115 24.31 -8.90 -12.09
CA TYR A 115 25.52 -8.73 -11.29
C TYR A 115 26.44 -9.96 -11.36
N LEU A 116 25.87 -11.16 -11.23
CA LEU A 116 26.60 -12.43 -11.29
C LEU A 116 27.12 -12.74 -12.71
N PHE A 117 26.37 -12.44 -13.77
CA PHE A 117 26.82 -12.62 -15.16
C PHE A 117 28.02 -11.72 -15.52
N ARG A 118 28.17 -10.57 -14.86
CA ARG A 118 29.35 -9.70 -15.02
C ARG A 118 30.57 -10.18 -14.24
N GLN A 119 30.38 -10.99 -13.20
CA GLN A 119 31.47 -11.64 -12.46
C GLN A 119 31.51 -13.12 -12.85
N ARG A 120 32.19 -13.42 -13.95
CA ARG A 120 32.47 -14.80 -14.38
C ARG A 120 33.31 -15.50 -13.28
N GLY A 121 32.62 -16.18 -12.38
CA GLY A 121 33.17 -16.86 -11.21
C GLY A 121 32.04 -17.38 -10.33
N SER A 122 31.78 -18.68 -10.45
CA SER A 122 30.70 -19.47 -9.86
C SER A 122 30.38 -19.19 -8.38
N GLY A 123 29.10 -18.96 -8.11
CA GLY A 123 28.52 -19.05 -6.76
C GLY A 123 27.00 -19.18 -6.85
N VAL A 124 26.49 -20.41 -6.86
CA VAL A 124 25.05 -20.70 -6.79
C VAL A 124 24.62 -20.53 -5.33
N PHE A 125 23.65 -19.65 -5.06
CA PHE A 125 23.01 -19.52 -3.75
C PHE A 125 21.54 -19.95 -3.84
N PRO A 126 20.97 -20.49 -2.74
CA PRO A 126 19.69 -21.18 -2.78
C PRO A 126 18.55 -20.17 -2.87
N VAL A 127 17.71 -20.35 -3.87
CA VAL A 127 16.37 -19.74 -3.94
C VAL A 127 15.52 -20.48 -2.91
N LEU A 128 15.16 -19.79 -1.81
CA LEU A 128 14.20 -20.34 -0.86
C LEU A 128 12.78 -20.12 -1.43
N LEU A 129 12.28 -21.11 -2.15
CA LEU A 129 10.85 -21.22 -2.45
C LEU A 129 10.18 -21.86 -1.24
N MET A 130 9.42 -21.06 -0.49
CA MET A 130 8.57 -21.56 0.59
C MET A 130 7.16 -21.79 0.03
N PRO A 131 6.59 -23.00 0.11
CA PRO A 131 5.17 -23.20 -0.14
C PRO A 131 4.39 -22.78 1.10
N LEU A 132 3.49 -21.80 0.96
CA LEU A 132 2.50 -21.51 2.00
C LEU A 132 1.37 -22.54 1.90
N THR A 133 1.31 -23.45 2.86
CA THR A 133 0.13 -24.31 3.08
C THR A 133 -0.90 -23.56 3.91
N THR A 134 -2.11 -23.38 3.39
CA THR A 134 -3.25 -22.88 4.15
C THR A 134 -3.95 -24.04 4.85
N GLY A 135 -3.71 -24.18 6.16
CA GLY A 135 -4.50 -25.03 7.04
C GLY A 135 -5.73 -24.24 7.54
N GLY A 136 -6.92 -24.79 7.34
CA GLY A 136 -8.15 -24.24 7.87
C GLY A 136 -8.23 -24.40 9.39
N VAL A 137 -8.60 -23.34 10.10
CA VAL A 137 -8.97 -23.38 11.52
C VAL A 137 -10.26 -22.58 11.69
N THR A 138 -11.25 -23.18 12.35
CA THR A 138 -12.52 -22.58 12.73
C THR A 138 -12.47 -21.97 14.13
N ALA A 139 -12.83 -20.69 14.25
CA ALA A 139 -13.85 -20.12 15.14
C ALA A 139 -13.90 -18.60 14.89
N ASP A 140 -15.10 -18.02 14.85
CA ASP A 140 -15.44 -16.78 14.12
C ASP A 140 -14.44 -15.61 14.24
N SER A 141 -13.92 -15.28 15.42
CA SER A 141 -12.99 -14.15 15.61
C SER A 141 -11.55 -14.44 15.17
N LEU A 142 -11.13 -15.70 15.29
CA LEU A 142 -9.80 -16.18 14.86
C LEU A 142 -9.69 -16.15 13.33
N ARG A 143 -10.79 -16.38 12.62
CA ARG A 143 -10.84 -16.34 11.15
C ARG A 143 -10.56 -14.95 10.61
N VAL A 144 -11.18 -13.91 11.19
CA VAL A 144 -10.92 -12.50 10.81
C VAL A 144 -9.46 -12.16 11.06
N PHE A 145 -8.94 -12.46 12.26
CA PHE A 145 -7.53 -12.25 12.55
C PHE A 145 -6.60 -12.95 11.56
N LEU A 146 -6.84 -14.23 11.24
CA LEU A 146 -5.98 -15.01 10.32
C LEU A 146 -6.07 -14.54 8.86
N ILE A 147 -7.26 -14.16 8.38
CA ILE A 147 -7.43 -13.58 7.05
C ILE A 147 -6.60 -12.30 6.96
N PHE A 148 -6.78 -11.40 7.92
CA PHE A 148 -6.06 -10.13 7.91
C PHE A 148 -4.58 -10.29 8.22
N LEU A 149 -4.16 -11.30 8.98
CA LEU A 149 -2.75 -11.68 9.18
C LEU A 149 -2.12 -12.14 7.87
N LYS A 150 -2.80 -13.01 7.12
CA LYS A 150 -2.37 -13.46 5.80
C LYS A 150 -2.27 -12.30 4.82
N VAL A 151 -3.31 -11.46 4.76
CA VAL A 151 -3.31 -10.25 3.93
C VAL A 151 -2.17 -9.32 4.35
N GLY A 152 -2.01 -9.02 5.65
CA GLY A 152 -0.94 -8.15 6.15
C GLY A 152 0.47 -8.67 5.86
N ALA A 153 0.66 -9.99 5.86
CA ALA A 153 1.95 -10.62 5.55
C ALA A 153 2.27 -10.68 4.05
N LEU A 154 1.24 -10.78 3.20
CA LEU A 154 1.40 -10.95 1.76
C LEU A 154 1.20 -9.66 0.97
N LEU A 155 0.47 -8.68 1.52
CA LEU A 155 0.07 -7.49 0.77
C LEU A 155 1.29 -6.65 0.41
N TYR A 156 1.49 -6.47 -0.89
CA TYR A 156 2.46 -5.55 -1.44
C TYR A 156 1.79 -4.70 -2.52
N GLY A 157 1.81 -3.37 -2.37
CA GLY A 157 1.18 -2.47 -3.33
C GLY A 157 0.10 -1.56 -2.72
N SER A 158 -0.84 -1.10 -3.56
CA SER A 158 -1.89 -0.13 -3.20
C SER A 158 -3.19 -0.78 -2.71
N GLY A 159 -4.19 0.07 -2.46
CA GLY A 159 -5.55 -0.34 -2.10
C GLY A 159 -6.22 -1.27 -3.12
N TYR A 160 -5.78 -1.32 -4.39
CA TYR A 160 -6.35 -2.21 -5.40
C TYR A 160 -5.90 -3.66 -5.24
N VAL A 161 -4.64 -3.88 -4.89
CA VAL A 161 -4.14 -5.21 -4.52
C VAL A 161 -4.86 -5.68 -3.26
N LEU A 162 -5.05 -4.78 -2.28
CA LEU A 162 -5.84 -5.07 -1.09
C LEU A 162 -7.30 -5.41 -1.45
N PHE A 163 -7.92 -4.66 -2.35
CA PHE A 163 -9.26 -4.93 -2.86
C PHE A 163 -9.34 -6.34 -3.46
N ALA A 164 -8.43 -6.70 -4.37
CA ALA A 164 -8.45 -8.02 -5.02
C ALA A 164 -8.29 -9.17 -4.02
N PHE A 165 -7.40 -9.03 -3.02
CA PHE A 165 -7.26 -10.02 -1.95
C PHE A 165 -8.51 -10.13 -1.08
N LEU A 166 -9.12 -9.01 -0.69
CA LEU A 166 -10.33 -8.99 0.13
C LEU A 166 -11.55 -9.49 -0.66
N ASP A 167 -11.66 -9.17 -1.95
CA ASP A 167 -12.72 -9.66 -2.83
C ASP A 167 -12.65 -11.19 -2.94
N ALA A 168 -11.46 -11.75 -3.19
CA ALA A 168 -11.25 -13.19 -3.24
C ALA A 168 -11.51 -13.91 -1.90
N GLU A 169 -11.14 -13.30 -0.76
CA GLU A 169 -11.23 -13.95 0.55
C GLU A 169 -12.57 -13.71 1.27
N LEU A 170 -13.27 -12.61 0.98
CA LEU A 170 -14.49 -12.19 1.70
C LEU A 170 -15.73 -12.16 0.81
N VAL A 171 -15.62 -11.68 -0.43
CA VAL A 171 -16.77 -11.58 -1.34
C VAL A 171 -17.03 -12.94 -1.99
N ALA A 172 -16.00 -13.57 -2.55
CA ALA A 172 -16.13 -14.88 -3.18
C ALA A 172 -16.52 -15.99 -2.19
N THR A 173 -16.24 -15.80 -0.89
CA THR A 173 -16.64 -16.72 0.18
C THR A 173 -18.02 -16.41 0.77
N GLY A 174 -18.69 -15.34 0.32
CA GLY A 174 -20.01 -14.93 0.75
C GLY A 174 -20.07 -14.27 2.14
N LEU A 175 -18.93 -13.88 2.71
CA LEU A 175 -18.85 -13.22 4.02
C LEU A 175 -19.22 -11.74 3.95
N MET A 176 -19.14 -11.11 2.78
CA MET A 176 -19.40 -9.69 2.56
C MET A 176 -19.89 -9.46 1.14
N SER A 177 -20.76 -8.47 0.94
CA SER A 177 -21.13 -8.03 -0.41
C SER A 177 -20.02 -7.21 -1.06
N ARG A 178 -19.96 -7.24 -2.40
CA ARG A 178 -19.00 -6.43 -3.16
C ARG A 178 -19.18 -4.93 -2.93
N THR A 179 -20.43 -4.49 -2.72
CA THR A 179 -20.79 -3.10 -2.39
C THR A 179 -20.21 -2.67 -1.04
N GLU A 180 -20.36 -3.48 0.01
CA GLU A 180 -19.78 -3.18 1.32
C GLU A 180 -18.24 -3.12 1.25
N LEU A 181 -17.61 -3.98 0.45
CA LEU A 181 -16.16 -3.94 0.24
C LEU A 181 -15.72 -2.65 -0.49
N MET A 182 -16.47 -2.22 -1.51
CA MET A 182 -16.21 -0.94 -2.20
C MET A 182 -16.35 0.24 -1.24
N ASP A 183 -17.40 0.25 -0.41
CA ASP A 183 -17.64 1.27 0.61
C ASP A 183 -16.50 1.33 1.63
N ALA A 184 -16.04 0.16 2.10
CA ALA A 184 -14.91 0.06 3.02
C ALA A 184 -13.63 0.65 2.41
N VAL A 185 -13.37 0.34 1.14
CA VAL A 185 -12.17 0.81 0.41
C VAL A 185 -12.26 2.30 0.11
N ALA A 186 -13.45 2.84 -0.14
CA ALA A 186 -13.67 4.27 -0.24
C ALA A 186 -13.34 4.99 1.08
N VAL A 187 -13.85 4.47 2.21
CA VAL A 187 -13.59 5.01 3.54
C VAL A 187 -12.09 4.94 3.91
N GLY A 188 -11.43 3.83 3.62
CA GLY A 188 -10.00 3.66 3.89
C GLY A 188 -9.09 4.54 3.03
N GLN A 189 -9.53 4.97 1.84
CA GLN A 189 -8.78 5.92 1.00
C GLN A 189 -9.00 7.38 1.39
N PHE A 190 -10.17 7.69 1.96
CA PHE A 190 -10.46 9.01 2.51
C PHE A 190 -9.81 9.24 3.88
N THR A 191 -9.68 8.19 4.69
CA THR A 191 -9.16 8.32 6.05
C THR A 191 -7.64 8.60 6.06
N PRO A 192 -7.16 9.61 6.80
CA PRO A 192 -5.73 9.88 6.93
C PRO A 192 -4.99 8.67 7.52
N GLY A 193 -3.87 8.30 6.91
CA GLY A 193 -3.04 7.18 7.37
C GLY A 193 -2.88 6.10 6.32
N PRO A 194 -2.63 4.84 6.72
CA PRO A 194 -2.47 3.76 5.77
C PRO A 194 -3.83 3.32 5.20
N VAL A 195 -3.89 3.11 3.89
CA VAL A 195 -5.07 2.54 3.19
C VAL A 195 -5.48 1.18 3.77
N LEU A 196 -4.54 0.47 4.42
CA LEU A 196 -4.78 -0.72 5.21
C LEU A 196 -5.83 -0.56 6.33
N SER A 197 -6.14 0.67 6.76
CA SER A 197 -7.23 0.96 7.71
C SER A 197 -8.62 0.55 7.17
N THR A 198 -8.74 0.32 5.85
CA THR A 198 -9.88 -0.40 5.24
C THR A 198 -10.19 -1.70 5.97
N ALA A 199 -9.16 -2.44 6.42
CA ALA A 199 -9.33 -3.69 7.17
C ALA A 199 -10.09 -3.50 8.48
N THR A 200 -9.89 -2.36 9.16
CA THR A 200 -10.62 -2.01 10.39
C THR A 200 -12.11 -1.86 10.11
N PHE A 201 -12.48 -1.20 9.01
CA PHE A 201 -13.87 -1.04 8.59
C PHE A 201 -14.48 -2.38 8.20
N VAL A 202 -13.77 -3.19 7.40
CA VAL A 202 -14.22 -4.53 7.01
C VAL A 202 -14.39 -5.43 8.24
N GLY A 203 -13.44 -5.40 9.17
CA GLY A 203 -13.53 -6.12 10.45
C GLY A 203 -14.75 -5.71 11.27
N TRP A 204 -15.09 -4.42 11.26
CA TRP A 204 -16.30 -3.90 11.91
C TRP A 204 -17.58 -4.45 11.28
N ILE A 205 -17.65 -4.52 9.95
CA ILE A 205 -18.83 -5.11 9.28
C ILE A 205 -18.97 -6.59 9.64
N LEU A 206 -17.86 -7.32 9.71
CA LEU A 206 -17.89 -8.76 9.98
C LEU A 206 -18.26 -9.09 11.44
N GLN A 207 -17.70 -8.38 12.43
CA GLN A 207 -17.82 -8.73 13.85
C GLN A 207 -17.88 -7.52 14.81
N GLY A 208 -18.29 -6.35 14.31
CA GLY A 208 -18.39 -5.14 15.12
C GLY A 208 -17.03 -4.68 15.69
N PRO A 209 -17.02 -4.00 16.86
CA PRO A 209 -15.80 -3.44 17.43
C PRO A 209 -14.67 -4.46 17.64
N GLU A 210 -15.02 -5.69 18.02
CA GLU A 210 -14.05 -6.78 18.20
C GLU A 210 -13.41 -7.20 16.88
N GLY A 211 -14.22 -7.34 15.83
CA GLY A 211 -13.73 -7.61 14.47
C GLY A 211 -12.82 -6.50 13.93
N ALA A 212 -13.16 -5.24 14.19
CA ALA A 212 -12.33 -4.09 13.81
C ALA A 212 -10.95 -4.13 14.48
N LEU A 213 -10.90 -4.45 15.77
CA LEU A 213 -9.66 -4.60 16.52
C LEU A 213 -8.82 -5.77 16.00
N LEU A 214 -9.45 -6.94 15.82
CA LEU A 214 -8.76 -8.15 15.34
C LEU A 214 -8.25 -8.01 13.91
N ALA A 215 -9.03 -7.40 13.01
CA ALA A 215 -8.59 -7.10 11.65
C ALA A 215 -7.41 -6.13 11.63
N THR A 216 -7.44 -5.11 12.48
CA THR A 216 -6.36 -4.13 12.63
C THR A 216 -5.08 -4.81 13.14
N ILE A 217 -5.16 -5.58 14.22
CA ILE A 217 -3.99 -6.27 14.75
C ILE A 217 -3.48 -7.28 13.71
N GLY A 218 -4.36 -8.08 13.12
CA GLY A 218 -4.00 -9.05 12.08
C GLY A 218 -3.22 -8.40 10.94
N ILE A 219 -3.75 -7.32 10.37
CA ILE A 219 -3.15 -6.72 9.17
C ILE A 219 -1.83 -5.97 9.43
N PHE A 220 -1.63 -5.41 10.63
CA PHE A 220 -0.42 -4.62 10.95
C PHE A 220 0.65 -5.41 11.71
N LEU A 221 0.30 -6.49 12.41
CA LEU A 221 1.24 -7.28 13.19
C LEU A 221 2.43 -7.82 12.37
N PRO A 222 2.25 -8.34 11.14
CA PRO A 222 3.36 -8.78 10.31
C PRO A 222 4.39 -7.68 10.08
N SER A 223 3.97 -6.44 9.82
CA SER A 223 4.88 -5.31 9.64
C SER A 223 5.68 -4.98 10.91
N PHE A 224 5.07 -5.02 12.10
CA PHE A 224 5.82 -4.83 13.36
C PHE A 224 6.93 -5.88 13.51
N LEU A 225 6.61 -7.15 13.24
CA LEU A 225 7.55 -8.27 13.33
C LEU A 225 8.66 -8.15 12.27
N LEU A 226 8.28 -7.88 11.02
CA LEU A 226 9.21 -7.75 9.90
C LEU A 226 10.19 -6.61 10.12
N VAL A 227 9.72 -5.42 10.53
CA VAL A 227 10.60 -4.29 10.79
C VAL A 227 11.52 -4.57 11.98
N ALA A 228 11.00 -5.12 13.08
CA ALA A 228 11.81 -5.44 14.24
C ALA A 228 12.92 -6.47 13.92
N LEU A 229 12.60 -7.48 13.11
CA LEU A 229 13.53 -8.52 12.71
C LEU A 229 14.55 -8.03 11.67
N LEU A 230 14.07 -7.37 10.60
CA LEU A 230 14.90 -7.01 9.45
C LEU A 230 15.77 -5.78 9.71
N ASN A 231 15.39 -4.88 10.61
CA ASN A 231 16.15 -3.67 10.85
C ASN A 231 17.64 -3.92 11.19
N PRO A 232 18.01 -4.81 12.14
CA PRO A 232 19.42 -5.13 12.39
C PRO A 232 20.10 -5.93 11.27
N LEU A 233 19.32 -6.63 10.42
CA LEU A 233 19.82 -7.49 9.36
C LEU A 233 20.15 -6.72 8.07
N ILE A 234 19.30 -5.77 7.67
CA ILE A 234 19.43 -5.03 6.40
C ILE A 234 20.80 -4.32 6.26
N PRO A 235 21.32 -3.58 7.27
CA PRO A 235 22.63 -2.95 7.16
C PRO A 235 23.77 -3.96 7.00
N ARG A 236 23.65 -5.15 7.60
CA ARG A 236 24.64 -6.24 7.46
C ARG A 236 24.57 -6.87 6.07
N MET A 237 23.37 -7.12 5.57
CA MET A 237 23.11 -7.64 4.23
C MET A 237 23.61 -6.69 3.14
N ARG A 238 23.47 -5.37 3.33
CA ARG A 238 23.90 -4.38 2.33
C ARG A 238 25.42 -4.24 2.20
N LYS A 239 26.21 -4.74 3.16
CA LYS A 239 27.67 -4.83 3.02
C LYS A 239 28.09 -5.90 2.01
N TRP A 240 27.24 -6.90 1.75
CA TRP A 240 27.51 -7.97 0.80
C TRP A 240 27.08 -7.52 -0.60
N LYS A 241 28.05 -7.37 -1.51
CA LYS A 241 27.82 -6.85 -2.88
C LYS A 241 26.68 -7.56 -3.66
N PRO A 242 26.57 -8.89 -3.70
CA PRO A 242 25.47 -9.54 -4.42
C PRO A 242 24.10 -9.20 -3.81
N VAL A 243 24.01 -9.21 -2.47
CA VAL A 243 22.77 -8.87 -1.77
C VAL A 243 22.42 -7.39 -1.94
N SER A 244 23.42 -6.50 -1.97
CA SER A 244 23.18 -5.08 -2.29
C SER A 244 22.61 -4.92 -3.70
N ALA A 245 23.11 -5.65 -4.70
CA ALA A 245 22.58 -5.60 -6.06
C ALA A 245 21.13 -6.11 -6.13
N PHE A 246 20.81 -7.20 -5.42
CA PHE A 246 19.44 -7.68 -5.27
C PHE A 246 18.53 -6.63 -4.64
N LEU A 247 18.94 -6.04 -3.51
CA LEU A 247 18.17 -5.03 -2.79
C LEU A 247 17.98 -3.74 -3.61
N ASP A 248 18.97 -3.33 -4.39
CA ASP A 248 18.83 -2.20 -5.31
C ASP A 248 17.83 -2.53 -6.45
N GLY A 249 17.82 -3.77 -6.94
CA GLY A 249 16.82 -4.28 -7.87
C GLY A 249 15.40 -4.28 -7.28
N VAL A 250 15.24 -4.76 -6.04
CA VAL A 250 13.96 -4.73 -5.31
C VAL A 250 13.49 -3.29 -5.07
N ASN A 251 14.40 -2.38 -4.71
CA ASN A 251 14.07 -0.97 -4.52
C ASN A 251 13.58 -0.32 -5.81
N VAL A 252 14.19 -0.65 -6.95
CA VAL A 252 13.74 -0.18 -8.27
C VAL A 252 12.41 -0.82 -8.67
N GLY A 253 12.25 -2.13 -8.43
CA GLY A 253 10.99 -2.84 -8.60
C GLY A 253 9.85 -2.22 -7.81
N SER A 254 10.11 -1.83 -6.56
CA SER A 254 9.14 -1.11 -5.72
C SER A 254 8.67 0.19 -6.36
N VAL A 255 9.60 1.03 -6.83
CA VAL A 255 9.23 2.28 -7.52
C VAL A 255 8.46 2.02 -8.82
N ALA A 256 8.86 0.98 -9.56
CA ALA A 256 8.17 0.58 -10.79
C ALA A 256 6.74 0.09 -10.52
N VAL A 257 6.52 -0.72 -9.48
CA VAL A 257 5.19 -1.15 -9.05
C VAL A 257 4.35 0.05 -8.62
N ILE A 258 4.90 0.98 -7.83
CA ILE A 258 4.18 2.21 -7.43
C ILE A 258 3.80 3.03 -8.68
N LEU A 259 4.67 3.12 -9.69
CA LEU A 259 4.36 3.79 -10.95
C LEU A 259 3.25 3.05 -11.73
N ALA A 260 3.34 1.74 -11.90
CA ALA A 260 2.34 0.95 -12.61
C ALA A 260 0.95 1.12 -11.99
N VAL A 261 0.89 1.04 -10.66
CA VAL A 261 -0.32 1.30 -9.90
C VAL A 261 -0.78 2.74 -10.06
N CYS A 262 0.12 3.74 -10.00
CA CYS A 262 -0.24 5.14 -10.21
C CYS A 262 -0.85 5.37 -11.60
N LEU A 263 -0.38 4.66 -12.63
CA LEU A 263 -0.92 4.73 -13.98
C LEU A 263 -2.30 4.10 -14.06
N GLN A 264 -2.48 2.89 -13.51
CA GLN A 264 -3.78 2.23 -13.43
C GLN A 264 -4.80 3.11 -12.69
N MET A 265 -4.42 3.63 -11.52
CA MET A 265 -5.23 4.58 -10.76
C MET A 265 -5.53 5.85 -11.52
N GLY A 266 -4.57 6.37 -12.29
CA GLY A 266 -4.74 7.58 -13.09
C GLY A 266 -5.81 7.40 -14.16
N PHE A 267 -5.83 6.26 -14.85
CA PHE A 267 -6.85 5.97 -15.86
C PHE A 267 -8.27 5.85 -15.26
N GLU A 268 -8.39 5.32 -14.04
CA GLU A 268 -9.68 5.20 -13.36
C GLU A 268 -10.12 6.49 -12.65
N ALA A 269 -9.18 7.30 -12.19
CA ALA A 269 -9.44 8.52 -11.42
C ALA A 269 -9.59 9.77 -12.30
N VAL A 270 -9.03 9.77 -13.52
CA VAL A 270 -9.02 10.90 -14.44
C VAL A 270 -9.81 10.53 -15.70
N THR A 271 -11.12 10.64 -15.61
CA THR A 271 -12.07 10.27 -16.67
C THR A 271 -12.52 11.47 -17.49
N ASP A 272 -12.70 12.62 -16.82
CA ASP A 272 -13.34 13.81 -17.39
C ASP A 272 -12.43 15.03 -17.34
N TRP A 273 -12.83 16.10 -18.02
CA TRP A 273 -12.10 17.38 -17.97
C TRP A 273 -12.04 17.95 -16.55
N ARG A 274 -13.04 17.68 -15.72
CA ARG A 274 -13.12 18.15 -14.32
C ARG A 274 -12.13 17.42 -13.41
N THR A 275 -12.08 16.09 -13.48
CA THR A 275 -11.06 15.31 -12.76
C THR A 275 -9.66 15.60 -13.28
N THR A 276 -9.51 15.85 -14.59
CA THR A 276 -8.24 16.27 -15.19
C THR A 276 -7.77 17.61 -14.62
N LEU A 277 -8.68 18.57 -14.46
CA LEU A 277 -8.38 19.86 -13.85
C LEU A 277 -7.95 19.71 -12.39
N ILE A 278 -8.64 18.89 -11.58
CA ILE A 278 -8.25 18.62 -10.19
C ILE A 278 -6.87 17.96 -10.12
N PHE A 279 -6.60 16.99 -11.00
CA PHE A 279 -5.30 16.30 -11.09
C PHE A 279 -4.16 17.27 -11.45
N LEU A 280 -4.35 18.11 -12.47
CA LEU A 280 -3.34 19.07 -12.92
C LEU A 280 -3.07 20.16 -11.88
N LEU A 281 -4.12 20.68 -11.22
CA LEU A 281 -3.98 21.61 -10.11
C LEU A 281 -3.24 20.95 -8.94
N GLY A 282 -3.57 19.70 -8.61
CA GLY A 282 -2.87 18.91 -7.60
C GLY A 282 -1.38 18.78 -7.91
N LEU A 283 -1.02 18.42 -9.16
CA LEU A 283 0.37 18.34 -9.59
C LEU A 283 1.08 19.69 -9.49
N LEU A 284 0.44 20.77 -9.97
CA LEU A 284 1.01 22.12 -9.87
C LEU A 284 1.29 22.50 -8.42
N VAL A 285 0.34 22.27 -7.51
CA VAL A 285 0.50 22.61 -6.09
C VAL A 285 1.65 21.81 -5.48
N VAL A 286 1.75 20.51 -5.75
CA VAL A 286 2.85 19.69 -5.21
C VAL A 286 4.22 20.14 -5.75
N PHE A 287 4.32 20.48 -7.04
CA PHE A 287 5.59 20.85 -7.66
C PHE A 287 6.06 22.26 -7.28
N PHE A 288 5.16 23.23 -7.23
CA PHE A 288 5.49 24.62 -6.91
C PHE A 288 5.56 24.85 -5.40
N PHE A 289 4.64 24.27 -4.63
CA PHE A 289 4.55 24.48 -3.18
C PHE A 289 5.03 23.24 -2.40
N LYS A 290 6.35 23.02 -2.42
CA LYS A 290 7.05 21.88 -1.77
C LYS A 290 6.81 21.73 -0.25
N LYS A 291 6.11 22.65 0.40
CA LYS A 291 5.80 22.65 1.85
C LYS A 291 4.33 22.35 2.16
N VAL A 292 3.47 22.20 1.16
CA VAL A 292 2.05 21.94 1.39
C VAL A 292 1.89 20.50 1.86
N ASN A 293 1.22 20.31 2.99
CA ASN A 293 0.90 18.99 3.52
C ASN A 293 -0.06 18.28 2.56
N SER A 294 0.19 17.02 2.24
CA SER A 294 -0.66 16.15 1.43
C SER A 294 -2.13 16.16 1.87
N ALA A 295 -2.39 16.31 3.18
CA ALA A 295 -3.74 16.41 3.72
C ALA A 295 -4.53 17.61 3.15
N TRP A 296 -3.90 18.77 2.99
CA TRP A 296 -4.54 19.95 2.39
C TRP A 296 -4.85 19.75 0.91
N LEU A 297 -4.03 18.95 0.23
CA LEU A 297 -4.24 18.64 -1.18
C LEU A 297 -5.41 17.69 -1.38
N VAL A 298 -5.58 16.72 -0.47
CA VAL A 298 -6.74 15.82 -0.45
C VAL A 298 -8.02 16.59 -0.11
N ILE A 299 -7.99 17.45 0.92
CA ILE A 299 -9.14 18.30 1.29
C ILE A 299 -9.51 19.26 0.16
N GLY A 300 -8.51 19.91 -0.44
CA GLY A 300 -8.72 20.81 -1.58
C GLY A 300 -9.28 20.07 -2.81
N GLY A 301 -8.77 18.88 -3.10
CA GLY A 301 -9.31 17.99 -4.13
C GLY A 301 -10.76 17.62 -3.86
N SER A 302 -11.08 17.22 -2.63
CA SER A 302 -12.45 16.90 -2.20
C SER A 302 -13.40 18.10 -2.34
N ALA A 303 -12.97 19.29 -1.94
CA ALA A 303 -13.77 20.51 -2.06
C ALA A 303 -14.04 20.89 -3.53
N LEU A 304 -13.03 20.77 -4.39
CA LEU A 304 -13.21 20.93 -5.84
C LEU A 304 -14.11 19.85 -6.43
N GLY A 305 -14.04 18.62 -5.92
CA GLY A 305 -14.93 17.52 -6.28
C GLY A 305 -16.40 17.88 -6.05
N LEU A 306 -16.73 18.42 -4.88
CA LEU A 306 -18.09 18.88 -4.55
C LEU A 306 -18.59 20.01 -5.45
N LEU A 307 -17.71 20.96 -5.77
CA LEU A 307 -18.04 22.12 -6.60
C LEU A 307 -18.21 21.76 -8.08
N LEU A 308 -17.46 20.77 -8.55
CA LEU A 308 -17.41 20.36 -9.95
C LEU A 308 -18.19 19.06 -10.21
N PHE A 309 -18.92 18.54 -9.22
CA PHE A 309 -19.67 17.30 -9.41
C PHE A 309 -20.81 17.49 -10.43
N PRO A 310 -20.98 16.60 -11.41
CA PRO A 310 -22.15 16.62 -12.28
C PRO A 310 -23.34 16.06 -11.51
N TYR A 311 -24.15 16.95 -10.93
CA TYR A 311 -25.49 16.62 -10.41
C TYR A 311 -26.46 16.31 -11.55
#